data_AF-A0A8X8KQ35-F1
#
_entry.id   AF-A0A8X8KQ35-F1
#
_cell.length_a   1.000
_cell.length_b   1.000
_cell.length_c   1.000
_cell.angle_alpha   90.00
_cell.angle_beta   90.00
_cell.angle_gamma   90.00
#
_symmetry.space_group_name_H-M   'P 1'
#
loop_
_entity.id
_entity.type
_entity.pdbx_description
1 polymer ?
#
loop_
_entity_poly.entity_id
_entity_poly.type
_entity_poly.pdbx_seq_one_letter_code
_entity_poly.pdbx_strand_id
1 'polypeptide(L)'
;MADATEMRIQMAMRLALARLHIEEGLDLQLVLAVAHAEVATAIAAACGGDVAADCLRRAAQQVEGWPALADSALARAAPAGRA
;
A
#
# COMPACT_ATOMS: atom_id res chain seq x y z
N MET A 1 13.19 9.85 -14.37
CA MET A 1 12.07 10.80 -14.31
C MET A 1 10.81 9.98 -14.48
N ALA A 2 9.95 9.88 -13.47
CA ALA A 2 8.71 9.12 -13.60
C ALA A 2 7.82 9.76 -14.67
N ASP A 3 7.20 8.93 -15.52
CA ASP A 3 6.27 9.40 -16.55
C ASP A 3 5.05 10.07 -15.88
N ALA A 4 4.53 11.15 -16.47
CA ALA A 4 3.35 11.84 -15.95
C ALA A 4 2.14 10.90 -15.83
N THR A 5 2.07 9.89 -16.72
CA THR A 5 1.07 8.82 -16.67
C THR A 5 1.25 7.94 -15.44
N GLU A 6 2.48 7.51 -15.16
CA GLU A 6 2.81 6.68 -14.01
C GLU A 6 2.45 7.38 -12.69
N MET A 7 2.78 8.67 -12.57
CA MET A 7 2.44 9.47 -11.40
C MET A 7 0.91 9.58 -11.20
N ARG A 8 0.15 9.73 -12.30
CA ARG A 8 -1.32 9.75 -12.25
C ARG A 8 -1.91 8.41 -11.81
N ILE A 9 -1.37 7.29 -12.31
CA ILE A 9 -1.84 5.95 -11.94
C ILE A 9 -1.60 5.70 -10.45
N GLN A 10 -0.40 6.01 -9.96
CA GLN A 10 -0.07 5.87 -8.53
C GLN A 10 -0.98 6.73 -7.65
N MET A 11 -1.27 7.97 -8.05
CA MET A 11 -2.19 8.84 -7.33
C MET A 11 -3.61 8.27 -7.30
N ALA A 12 -4.13 7.83 -8.45
CA ALA A 12 -5.47 7.24 -8.54
C ALA A 12 -5.60 6.00 -7.65
N MET A 13 -4.58 5.14 -7.63
CA MET A 13 -4.55 3.94 -6.78
C MET A 13 -4.57 4.31 -5.30
N ARG A 14 -3.75 5.29 -4.87
CA ARG A 14 -3.74 5.77 -3.48
C ARG A 14 -5.09 6.35 -3.06
N LEU A 15 -5.74 7.14 -3.92
CA LEU A 15 -7.06 7.71 -3.65
C LEU A 15 -8.14 6.62 -3.53
N ALA A 16 -8.12 5.61 -4.39
CA ALA A 16 -9.05 4.50 -4.32
C ALA A 16 -8.91 3.71 -3.02
N LEU A 17 -7.68 3.38 -2.61
CA LEU A 17 -7.42 2.67 -1.35
C LEU A 17 -7.83 3.50 -0.13
N ALA A 18 -7.54 4.80 -0.14
CA ALA A 18 -7.96 5.71 0.93
C ALA A 18 -9.49 5.78 1.04
N ARG A 19 -10.19 5.79 -0.09
CA ARG A 19 -11.66 5.80 -0.16
C ARG A 19 -12.28 4.54 0.47
N LEU A 20 -11.76 3.36 0.14
CA LEU A 20 -12.20 2.10 0.73
C LEU A 20 -12.05 2.10 2.27
N HIS A 21 -10.95 2.65 2.77
CA HIS A 21 -10.72 2.73 4.22
C HIS A 21 -11.61 3.79 4.90
N ILE A 22 -11.65 5.01 4.35
CA ILE A 22 -12.28 6.16 5.00
C ILE A 22 -13.80 6.19 4.79
N GLU A 23 -14.26 6.00 3.56
CA GLU A 23 -15.68 6.13 3.21
C GLU A 23 -16.46 4.84 3.47
N GLU A 24 -15.86 3.68 3.17
CA GLU A 24 -16.52 2.38 3.37
C GLU A 24 -16.19 1.76 4.72
N GLY A 25 -15.29 2.36 5.49
CA GLY A 25 -14.92 1.91 6.84
C GLY A 25 -14.19 0.57 6.85
N LEU A 26 -13.63 0.13 5.71
CA LEU A 26 -12.90 -1.13 5.64
C LEU A 26 -11.59 -1.04 6.41
N ASP A 27 -11.19 -2.15 7.03
CA ASP A 27 -9.91 -2.24 7.71
C ASP A 27 -8.75 -1.99 6.74
N LEU A 28 -7.83 -1.11 7.13
CA LEU A 28 -6.75 -0.67 6.26
C LEU A 28 -5.77 -1.81 5.94
N GLN A 29 -5.52 -2.74 6.88
CA GLN A 29 -4.68 -3.90 6.61
C GLN A 29 -5.33 -4.81 5.59
N LEU A 30 -6.64 -5.05 5.70
CA LEU A 30 -7.40 -5.82 4.72
C LEU A 30 -7.36 -5.18 3.33
N VAL A 31 -7.60 -3.88 3.22
CA VAL A 31 -7.57 -3.14 1.94
C VAL A 31 -6.20 -3.25 1.28
N LEU A 32 -5.12 -3.04 2.05
CA LEU A 32 -3.76 -3.15 1.53
C LEU A 32 -3.39 -4.58 1.13
N ALA A 33 -3.80 -5.58 1.91
CA ALA A 33 -3.54 -6.99 1.62
C ALA A 33 -4.24 -7.44 0.32
N VAL A 34 -5.52 -7.05 0.13
CA VAL A 34 -6.26 -7.35 -1.10
C VAL A 34 -5.62 -6.65 -2.30
N ALA A 35 -5.30 -5.36 -2.19
CA ALA A 35 -4.65 -4.63 -3.27
C ALA A 35 -3.29 -5.23 -3.66
N HIS A 36 -2.51 -5.69 -2.67
CA HIS A 36 -1.26 -6.38 -2.91
C HIS A 36 -1.47 -7.71 -3.64
N ALA A 37 -2.45 -8.51 -3.23
CA ALA A 37 -2.78 -9.79 -3.86
C ALA A 37 -3.23 -9.62 -5.32
N GLU A 38 -4.05 -8.61 -5.61
CA GLU A 38 -4.50 -8.29 -6.97
C GLU A 38 -3.34 -7.89 -7.88
N VAL A 39 -2.45 -7.01 -7.41
CA VAL A 39 -1.26 -6.60 -8.18
C VAL A 39 -0.31 -7.78 -8.38
N ALA A 40 -0.06 -8.58 -7.35
CA ALA A 40 0.78 -9.77 -7.45
C ALA A 40 0.22 -10.76 -8.48
N THR A 41 -1.09 -10.99 -8.46
CA THR A 41 -1.78 -11.89 -9.40
C THR A 41 -1.72 -11.34 -10.83
N ALA A 42 -1.93 -10.03 -11.01
CA ALA A 42 -1.85 -9.39 -12.32
C ALA A 42 -0.44 -9.49 -12.93
N ILE A 43 0.61 -9.25 -12.13
CA ILE A 43 1.99 -9.39 -12.60
C ILE A 43 2.29 -10.86 -12.94
N ALA A 44 1.89 -11.80 -12.09
CA ALA A 44 2.12 -13.22 -12.34
C ALA A 44 1.40 -13.71 -13.59
N ALA A 45 0.17 -13.25 -13.84
CA ALA A 45 -0.61 -13.58 -15.03
C ALA A 45 -0.01 -12.98 -16.31
N ALA A 46 0.52 -11.75 -16.25
CA ALA A 46 1.06 -11.07 -17.42
C ALA A 46 2.51 -11.46 -17.75
N CYS A 47 3.34 -11.69 -16.73
CA CYS A 47 4.80 -11.80 -16.86
C CYS A 47 5.37 -13.14 -16.34
N GLY A 48 4.55 -13.97 -15.68
CA GLY A 48 4.98 -15.20 -15.02
C GLY A 48 5.40 -15.03 -13.57
N GLY A 49 5.46 -16.15 -12.84
CA GLY A 49 5.70 -16.18 -11.39
C GLY A 49 7.06 -15.66 -10.95
N ASP A 50 8.13 -15.96 -11.69
CA ASP A 50 9.49 -15.53 -11.33
C ASP A 50 9.64 -14.00 -11.39
N VAL A 51 9.07 -13.37 -12.42
CA VAL A 51 9.06 -11.92 -12.56
C VAL A 51 8.22 -11.28 -11.46
N ALA A 52 7.06 -11.85 -11.15
CA ALA A 52 6.24 -11.37 -10.04
C ALA A 52 7.00 -11.42 -8.72
N ALA A 53 7.68 -12.53 -8.43
CA ALA A 53 8.44 -12.69 -7.20
C ALA A 53 9.59 -11.66 -7.08
N ASP A 54 10.33 -11.39 -8.15
CA ASP A 54 11.39 -10.37 -8.15
C ASP A 54 10.82 -8.95 -7.99
N CYS A 55 9.74 -8.62 -8.71
CA CYS A 55 9.06 -7.34 -8.57
C CYS A 55 8.57 -7.10 -7.13
N LEU A 56 7.92 -8.08 -6.52
CA LEU A 56 7.42 -7.98 -5.14
C LEU A 56 8.56 -7.86 -4.12
N ARG A 57 9.67 -8.56 -4.33
CA ARG A 57 10.87 -8.45 -3.48
C ARG A 57 11.46 -7.04 -3.53
N ARG A 58 11.62 -6.48 -4.73
CA ARG A 58 12.11 -5.09 -4.90
C ARG A 58 11.16 -4.06 -4.31
N ALA A 59 9.85 -4.29 -4.40
CA ALA A 59 8.85 -3.42 -3.78
C ALA A 59 8.94 -3.48 -2.25
N ALA A 60 9.09 -4.67 -1.67
CA ALA A 60 9.27 -4.85 -0.23
C ALA A 60 10.52 -4.12 0.29
N GLN A 61 11.63 -4.19 -0.44
CA GLN A 61 12.88 -3.48 -0.10
C GLN A 61 12.71 -1.95 -0.05
N GLN A 62 11.82 -1.38 -0.86
CA GLN A 62 11.59 0.08 -0.87
C GLN A 62 10.85 0.59 0.37
N VAL A 63 10.12 -0.28 1.05
CA VAL A 63 9.38 0.02 2.27
C VAL A 63 10.00 -0.63 3.50
N GLU A 64 11.17 -1.24 3.33
CA GLU A 64 11.93 -1.85 4.43
C GLU A 64 12.33 -0.76 5.44
N GLY A 65 12.07 -1.01 6.72
CA GLY A 65 12.31 -0.06 7.80
C GLY A 65 11.23 1.03 7.97
N TRP A 66 10.16 1.00 7.19
CA TRP A 66 9.00 1.84 7.47
C TRP A 66 8.32 1.37 8.77
N PRO A 67 7.80 2.29 9.60
CA PRO A 67 7.11 1.93 10.83
C PRO A 67 5.92 1.03 10.54
N ALA A 68 5.64 0.09 11.46
CA ALA A 68 4.45 -0.73 11.31
C ALA A 68 3.20 0.16 11.31
N LEU A 69 2.11 -0.32 10.69
CA LEU A 69 0.88 0.47 10.64
C LEU A 69 0.36 0.82 12.04
N ALA A 70 0.51 -0.10 13.00
CA ALA A 70 0.16 0.12 14.40
C ALA A 70 0.97 1.27 15.02
N ASP A 71 2.27 1.35 14.74
CA ASP A 71 3.14 2.42 15.22
C ASP A 71 2.75 3.78 14.61
N SER A 72 2.37 3.76 13.33
CA SER A 72 1.88 4.94 12.62
C SER A 72 0.51 5.42 13.14
N ALA A 73 -0.31 4.53 13.69
CA ALA A 73 -1.56 4.90 14.35
C ALA A 73 -1.30 5.56 15.70
N LEU A 74 -0.34 5.03 16.49
CA LEU A 74 0.08 5.62 17.77
C LEU A 74 0.65 7.04 17.60
N ALA A 75 1.47 7.26 16.58
CA ALA A 75 2.04 8.58 16.28
C ALA A 75 0.97 9.66 15.95
N ARG A 76 -0.23 9.24 15.52
CA ARG A 76 -1.35 10.13 15.18
C ARG A 76 -2.39 10.25 16.30
N ALA A 77 -2.27 9.46 17.36
CA ALA A 77 -3.18 9.55 18.50
C ALA A 77 -2.95 10.87 19.25
N ALA A 78 -4.04 11.56 19.60
CA ALA A 78 -3.94 12.75 20.44
C ALA A 78 -3.33 12.36 21.81
N PRO A 79 -2.37 13.13 22.35
CA PRO A 79 -1.75 12.78 23.62
C PRO A 79 -2.80 12.74 24.73
N ALA A 80 -2.96 11.56 25.33
CA ALA A 80 -3.84 11.34 26.47
C ALA A 80 -3.15 11.80 27.76
N GLY A 81 -2.98 13.12 27.94
CA GLY A 81 -2.37 13.63 29.16
C GLY A 81 -2.47 15.15 29.29
N ARG A 82 -3.21 15.61 30.30
CA ARG A 82 -3.01 16.92 30.91
C ARG A 82 -2.06 16.66 32.10
N ALA A 83 -0.93 17.37 32.13
CA ALA A 83 -0.03 17.40 33.29
C ALA A 83 -0.66 18.20 34.44
#